data_AF-A0A0F9EC06-F1
#
_entry.id   AF-A0A0F9EC06-F1
#
_cell.length_a   1.000
_cell.length_b   1.000
_cell.length_c   1.000
_cell.angle_alpha   90.00
_cell.angle_beta   90.00
_cell.angle_gamma   90.00
#
_symmetry.space_group_name_H-M   'P 1'
#
loop_
_entity.id
_entity.type
_entity.pdbx_description
1 polymer ?
#
loop_
_entity_poly.entity_id
_entity_poly.type
_entity_poly.pdbx_seq_one_letter_code
_entity_poly.pdbx_strand_id
1 'polypeptide(L)'
;AKLYLGAWYRGRAVLSGNPDDPHQWYMSRQLHPFDFAYIAGDAQTPVAGTNSDAGKVGDIVRALIPFHDDYMIFGCASSMHYLQGDPAVGGELHSIDDFSGIFGAQSWCFDKTGNLYLYGDDGISRVKRGTVFVENLSGFHLPKLLEDEAADPTTHRIVLGFDKRRNGIVIAITLLADGSNSDYFYDIAGRGFFKETYPNECGAYSMLYYSANDESNADLLLGCKDGYLRKFDDTAKDDDIGGSDQAISSYVLMPIKDLDEEDDDGQGRLNTATVELSGGASGGAHADSDGATLDIHVADSAEKLVESVKDGDTPLITRTYTGTGRQKRLRKKARGKWLGAVLKNSTVSQSWSLSKLSINTKLAGRIKR
;
A
#
# COMPACT_ATOMS: atom_id res chain seq x y z
N ALA A 1 12.18 -22.04 24.65
CA ALA A 1 11.12 -21.50 23.79
C ALA A 1 11.78 -20.77 22.61
N LYS A 2 11.26 -20.94 21.39
CA LYS A 2 11.69 -20.12 20.24
C LYS A 2 10.85 -18.85 20.26
N LEU A 3 11.48 -17.71 20.49
CA LEU A 3 10.85 -16.39 20.39
C LEU A 3 11.28 -15.79 19.05
N TYR A 4 10.34 -15.31 18.25
CA TYR A 4 10.61 -14.79 16.91
C TYR A 4 10.25 -13.31 16.73
N LEU A 5 9.65 -12.68 17.75
CA LEU A 5 9.42 -11.24 17.77
C LEU A 5 10.41 -10.57 18.72
N GLY A 6 10.96 -9.44 18.30
CA GLY A 6 11.90 -8.65 19.07
C GLY A 6 11.73 -7.16 18.82
N ALA A 7 11.78 -6.36 19.88
CA ALA A 7 11.80 -4.91 19.82
C ALA A 7 12.70 -4.32 20.92
N TRP A 8 13.07 -3.06 20.76
CA TRP A 8 13.77 -2.29 21.78
C TRP A 8 12.82 -1.26 22.40
N TYR A 9 12.69 -1.28 23.72
CA TYR A 9 11.85 -0.32 24.43
C TYR A 9 12.46 0.03 25.79
N ARG A 10 12.61 1.33 26.07
CA ARG A 10 13.15 1.88 27.34
C ARG A 10 14.48 1.27 27.80
N GLY A 11 15.36 0.92 26.86
CA GLY A 11 16.67 0.33 27.17
C GLY A 11 16.62 -1.17 27.50
N ARG A 12 15.54 -1.86 27.14
CA ARG A 12 15.33 -3.29 27.35
C ARG A 12 15.06 -4.00 26.03
N ALA A 13 15.57 -5.23 25.90
CA ALA A 13 15.18 -6.12 24.83
C ALA A 13 13.81 -6.72 25.18
N VAL A 14 12.83 -6.50 24.31
CA VAL A 14 11.49 -7.07 24.44
C VAL A 14 11.35 -8.22 23.47
N LEU A 15 10.93 -9.39 23.94
CA LEU A 15 10.76 -10.59 23.14
C LEU A 15 9.35 -11.17 23.30
N SER A 16 8.79 -11.67 22.20
CA SER A 16 7.49 -12.35 22.19
C SER A 16 7.40 -13.33 21.02
N GLY A 17 6.21 -13.88 20.75
CA GLY A 17 5.98 -14.87 19.71
C GLY A 17 6.46 -16.26 20.10
N ASN A 18 6.14 -16.75 21.29
CA ASN A 18 6.32 -18.17 21.60
C ASN A 18 5.09 -18.94 21.09
N PRO A 19 5.22 -19.91 20.16
CA PRO A 19 4.07 -20.70 19.72
C PRO A 19 3.35 -21.45 20.85
N ASP A 20 4.09 -21.86 21.89
CA ASP A 20 3.54 -22.57 23.05
C ASP A 20 2.90 -21.64 24.10
N ASP A 21 3.19 -20.33 24.03
CA ASP A 21 2.61 -19.31 24.92
C ASP A 21 2.48 -17.96 24.16
N PRO A 22 1.53 -17.86 23.21
CA PRO A 22 1.47 -16.76 22.24
C PRO A 22 1.09 -15.41 22.84
N HIS A 23 0.60 -15.41 24.08
CA HIS A 23 0.17 -14.24 24.85
C HIS A 23 1.31 -13.61 25.67
N GLN A 24 2.45 -14.30 25.72
CA GLN A 24 3.53 -13.96 26.62
C GLN A 24 4.54 -13.03 25.96
N TRP A 25 5.04 -12.11 26.78
CA TRP A 25 6.13 -11.21 26.43
C TRP A 25 7.13 -11.15 27.58
N TYR A 26 8.36 -10.81 27.23
CA TYR A 26 9.51 -10.78 28.13
C TYR A 26 10.30 -9.50 27.88
N MET A 27 10.76 -8.86 28.94
CA MET A 27 11.68 -7.73 28.89
C MET A 27 12.94 -8.06 29.67
N SER A 28 14.10 -7.83 29.05
CA SER A 28 15.38 -7.95 29.73
C SER A 28 15.49 -6.95 30.87
N ARG A 29 16.48 -7.15 31.75
CA ARG A 29 16.94 -6.12 32.68
C ARG A 29 17.31 -4.86 31.90
N GLN A 30 17.06 -3.70 32.49
CA GLN A 30 17.39 -2.41 31.87
C GLN A 30 18.90 -2.32 31.58
N LEU A 31 19.27 -1.89 30.37
CA LEU A 31 20.65 -1.75 29.87
C LEU A 31 21.45 -3.07 29.81
N HIS A 32 20.81 -4.21 30.06
CA HIS A 32 21.44 -5.53 30.02
C HIS A 32 20.59 -6.48 29.15
N PRO A 33 20.77 -6.44 27.81
CA PRO A 33 19.86 -7.08 26.85
C PRO A 33 19.79 -8.61 26.94
N PHE A 34 20.73 -9.26 27.64
CA PHE A 34 20.80 -10.71 27.78
C PHE A 34 20.39 -11.21 29.18
N ASP A 35 20.05 -10.31 30.10
CA ASP A 35 19.65 -10.67 31.45
C ASP A 35 18.13 -10.78 31.55
N PHE A 36 17.64 -12.02 31.66
CA PHE A 36 16.23 -12.38 31.84
C PHE A 36 16.02 -13.14 33.17
N ALA A 37 16.85 -12.89 34.18
CA ALA A 37 16.73 -13.53 35.48
C ALA A 37 15.63 -12.88 36.34
N TYR A 38 14.41 -13.41 36.30
CA TYR A 38 13.21 -12.92 37.02
C TYR A 38 13.23 -13.17 38.54
N ILE A 39 14.39 -12.97 39.17
CA ILE A 39 14.63 -13.18 40.61
C ILE A 39 14.99 -11.89 41.34
N ALA A 40 15.26 -10.81 40.61
CA ALA A 40 15.65 -9.53 41.18
C ALA A 40 14.41 -8.70 41.58
N GLY A 41 14.47 -8.03 42.74
CA GLY A 41 13.39 -7.19 43.28
C GLY A 41 13.67 -5.68 43.18
N ASP A 42 14.50 -5.27 42.21
CA ASP A 42 14.87 -3.87 42.00
C ASP A 42 14.12 -3.23 40.83
N ALA A 43 14.14 -1.89 40.75
CA ALA A 43 13.42 -1.11 39.73
C ALA A 43 13.84 -1.42 38.28
N GLN A 44 15.01 -2.04 38.06
CA GLN A 44 15.52 -2.38 36.73
C GLN A 44 15.34 -3.87 36.40
N THR A 45 14.71 -4.63 37.30
CA THR A 45 14.53 -6.09 37.17
C THR A 45 13.91 -6.48 35.83
N PRO A 46 14.32 -7.61 35.23
CA PRO A 46 13.63 -8.14 34.05
C PRO A 46 12.16 -8.42 34.36
N VAL A 47 11.31 -8.28 33.35
CA VAL A 47 9.85 -8.39 33.47
C VAL A 47 9.35 -9.48 32.56
N ALA A 48 8.44 -10.31 33.05
CA ALA A 48 7.67 -11.23 32.23
C ALA A 48 6.19 -10.98 32.47
N GLY A 49 5.36 -11.05 31.42
CA GLY A 49 3.92 -10.80 31.54
C GLY A 49 3.24 -11.65 32.63
N THR A 50 3.71 -12.88 32.86
CA THR A 50 3.26 -13.78 33.95
C THR A 50 3.59 -13.30 35.36
N ASN A 51 4.66 -12.54 35.53
CA ASN A 51 5.24 -12.21 36.84
C ASN A 51 5.06 -10.73 37.18
N SER A 52 4.49 -9.95 36.26
CA SER A 52 4.27 -8.52 36.40
C SER A 52 2.79 -8.22 36.58
N ASP A 53 2.48 -7.17 37.33
CA ASP A 53 1.09 -6.70 37.49
C ASP A 53 0.46 -6.27 36.15
N ALA A 54 1.28 -5.91 35.16
CA ALA A 54 0.85 -5.59 33.80
C ALA A 54 0.22 -6.79 33.06
N GLY A 55 0.48 -8.03 33.51
CA GLY A 55 -0.14 -9.24 32.98
C GLY A 55 0.30 -9.65 31.57
N LYS A 56 -0.31 -10.75 31.10
CA LYS A 56 -0.20 -11.21 29.70
C LYS A 56 -1.09 -10.38 28.78
N VAL A 57 -0.75 -10.38 27.50
CA VAL A 57 -1.61 -9.79 26.47
C VAL A 57 -2.81 -10.72 26.21
N GLY A 58 -4.01 -10.16 26.04
CA GLY A 58 -5.26 -10.94 25.93
C GLY A 58 -5.40 -11.76 24.64
N ASP A 59 -4.49 -11.59 23.69
CA ASP A 59 -4.54 -12.14 22.34
C ASP A 59 -3.13 -12.53 21.85
N ILE A 60 -3.05 -13.24 20.72
CA ILE A 60 -1.82 -13.75 20.11
C ILE A 60 -0.97 -12.57 19.61
N VAL A 61 0.22 -12.37 20.16
CA VAL A 61 1.11 -11.29 19.75
C VAL A 61 1.73 -11.60 18.38
N ARG A 62 1.51 -10.71 17.40
CA ARG A 62 2.04 -10.82 16.03
C ARG A 62 3.09 -9.76 15.71
N ALA A 63 3.06 -8.61 16.36
CA ALA A 63 4.05 -7.56 16.20
C ALA A 63 4.36 -6.83 17.52
N LEU A 64 5.61 -6.39 17.64
CA LEU A 64 6.06 -5.49 18.71
C LEU A 64 6.50 -4.18 18.06
N ILE A 65 5.84 -3.09 18.42
CA ILE A 65 6.02 -1.79 17.75
C ILE A 65 6.40 -0.75 18.83
N PRO A 66 7.68 -0.40 18.94
CA PRO A 66 8.09 0.69 19.83
C PRO A 66 7.61 2.02 19.23
N PHE A 67 6.63 2.66 19.87
CA PHE A 67 6.12 3.95 19.44
C PHE A 67 6.98 5.06 20.05
N HIS A 68 8.16 5.24 19.45
CA HIS A 68 9.20 6.13 19.97
C HIS A 68 9.54 5.77 21.44
N ASP A 69 9.61 6.77 22.33
CA ASP A 69 9.99 6.58 23.74
C ASP A 69 8.79 6.50 24.70
N ASP A 70 7.58 6.75 24.20
CA ASP A 70 6.40 6.99 25.05
C ASP A 70 5.71 5.69 25.49
N TYR A 71 5.46 4.80 24.53
CA TYR A 71 4.79 3.51 24.76
C TYR A 71 5.20 2.49 23.70
N MET A 72 4.92 1.22 23.98
CA MET A 72 5.11 0.12 23.05
C MET A 72 3.77 -0.50 22.72
N ILE A 73 3.46 -0.65 21.43
CA ILE A 73 2.24 -1.33 20.97
C ILE A 73 2.52 -2.81 20.75
N PHE A 74 1.64 -3.65 21.27
CA PHE A 74 1.48 -5.05 20.92
C PHE A 74 0.39 -5.15 19.87
N GLY A 75 0.79 -5.43 18.64
CA GLY A 75 -0.16 -5.79 17.59
C GLY A 75 -0.49 -7.27 17.71
N CYS A 76 -1.76 -7.58 17.96
CA CYS A 76 -2.23 -8.95 18.14
C CYS A 76 -3.03 -9.44 16.92
N ALA A 77 -3.56 -10.65 17.00
CA ALA A 77 -4.27 -11.28 15.89
C ALA A 77 -5.63 -10.66 15.57
N SER A 78 -6.28 -10.04 16.56
CA SER A 78 -7.62 -9.42 16.45
C SER A 78 -7.77 -8.14 17.28
N SER A 79 -6.71 -7.75 17.99
CA SER A 79 -6.71 -6.62 18.92
C SER A 79 -5.35 -5.92 18.93
N MET A 80 -5.29 -4.75 19.57
CA MET A 80 -4.07 -4.00 19.81
C MET A 80 -4.03 -3.49 21.24
N HIS A 81 -2.88 -3.66 21.88
CA HIS A 81 -2.65 -3.18 23.24
C HIS A 81 -1.42 -2.28 23.27
N TYR A 82 -1.29 -1.40 24.25
CA TYR A 82 -0.06 -0.65 24.49
C TYR A 82 0.40 -0.74 25.93
N LEU A 83 1.71 -0.82 26.10
CA LEU A 83 2.39 -0.73 27.38
C LEU A 83 2.91 0.69 27.57
N GLN A 84 2.42 1.35 28.62
CA GLN A 84 2.87 2.66 29.03
C GLN A 84 3.78 2.55 30.26
N GLY A 85 4.97 3.17 30.20
CA GLY A 85 5.93 3.15 31.30
C GLY A 85 6.75 1.85 31.37
N ASP A 86 7.40 1.62 32.52
CA ASP A 86 8.17 0.41 32.80
C ASP A 86 7.40 -0.46 33.81
N PRO A 87 6.99 -1.69 33.43
CA PRO A 87 6.25 -2.59 34.31
C PRO A 87 6.93 -2.88 35.66
N ALA A 88 8.26 -2.81 35.73
CA ALA A 88 9.00 -3.03 36.98
C ALA A 88 8.73 -1.96 38.05
N VAL A 89 8.19 -0.81 37.65
CA VAL A 89 7.87 0.33 38.53
C VAL A 89 6.44 0.83 38.34
N GLY A 90 5.51 -0.07 38.00
CA GLY A 90 4.08 0.24 37.90
C GLY A 90 3.61 0.70 36.51
N GLY A 91 4.32 0.32 35.44
CA GLY A 91 3.80 0.47 34.08
C GLY A 91 2.57 -0.41 33.84
N GLU A 92 1.65 0.07 33.02
CA GLU A 92 0.34 -0.55 32.80
C GLU A 92 0.14 -0.94 31.33
N LEU A 93 -0.57 -2.05 31.13
CA LEU A 93 -1.00 -2.52 29.83
C LEU A 93 -2.46 -2.08 29.60
N HIS A 94 -2.69 -1.37 28.49
CA HIS A 94 -4.01 -0.87 28.12
C HIS A 94 -4.42 -1.39 26.74
N SER A 95 -5.73 -1.51 26.50
CA SER A 95 -6.23 -1.78 25.15
C SER A 95 -6.29 -0.49 24.33
N ILE A 96 -5.92 -0.59 23.05
CA ILE A 96 -6.10 0.45 22.03
C ILE A 96 -7.39 0.16 21.27
N ASP A 97 -7.49 -1.05 20.75
CA ASP A 97 -8.56 -1.51 19.88
C ASP A 97 -8.78 -3.00 20.15
N ASP A 98 -10.05 -3.37 20.31
CA ASP A 98 -10.46 -4.75 20.58
C ASP A 98 -10.96 -5.45 19.30
N PHE A 99 -10.94 -4.76 18.14
CA PHE A 99 -11.52 -5.25 16.88
C PHE A 99 -10.54 -5.31 15.71
N SER A 100 -9.52 -4.46 15.67
CA SER A 100 -8.49 -4.47 14.63
C SER A 100 -7.17 -5.00 15.19
N GLY A 101 -6.68 -6.11 14.62
CA GLY A 101 -5.34 -6.63 14.87
C GLY A 101 -4.30 -6.12 13.88
N ILE A 102 -3.13 -6.76 13.88
CA ILE A 102 -2.10 -6.60 12.85
C ILE A 102 -1.88 -7.91 12.11
N PHE A 103 -1.63 -7.83 10.80
CA PHE A 103 -1.42 -9.01 9.98
C PHE A 103 -0.11 -9.74 10.35
N GLY A 104 0.98 -9.00 10.56
CA GLY A 104 2.28 -9.59 10.87
C GLY A 104 3.34 -8.60 11.38
N ALA A 105 4.50 -9.15 11.74
CA ALA A 105 5.58 -8.44 12.41
C ALA A 105 6.18 -7.26 11.62
N GLN A 106 6.04 -7.28 10.28
CA GLN A 106 6.56 -6.25 9.36
C GLN A 106 5.44 -5.46 8.69
N SER A 107 4.18 -5.67 9.11
CA SER A 107 3.00 -5.07 8.49
C SER A 107 2.71 -3.68 9.06
N TRP A 108 3.76 -2.93 9.39
CA TRP A 108 3.68 -1.58 9.93
C TRP A 108 4.89 -0.74 9.55
N CYS A 109 4.72 0.59 9.51
CA CYS A 109 5.82 1.54 9.34
C CYS A 109 5.48 2.91 9.95
N PHE A 110 6.50 3.75 10.14
CA PHE A 110 6.31 5.13 10.55
C PHE A 110 6.52 6.10 9.38
N ASP A 111 5.70 7.14 9.33
CA ASP A 111 5.95 8.28 8.43
C ASP A 111 6.98 9.27 8.99
N LYS A 112 7.28 10.32 8.21
CA LYS A 112 8.21 11.39 8.62
C LYS A 112 7.78 12.20 9.86
N THR A 113 6.50 12.16 10.21
CA THR A 113 5.93 12.90 11.35
C THR A 113 5.80 12.03 12.60
N GLY A 114 6.03 10.72 12.48
CA GLY A 114 5.88 9.72 13.53
C GLY A 114 4.46 9.15 13.65
N ASN A 115 3.63 9.27 12.60
CA ASN A 115 2.38 8.51 12.56
C ASN A 115 2.70 7.05 12.22
N LEU A 116 2.07 6.13 12.94
CA LEU A 116 2.14 4.71 12.66
C LEU A 116 1.09 4.35 11.61
N TYR A 117 1.51 3.62 10.61
CA TYR A 117 0.65 2.97 9.64
C TYR A 117 0.77 1.47 9.82
N LEU A 118 -0.34 0.77 9.76
CA LEU A 118 -0.41 -0.67 9.95
C LEU A 118 -1.41 -1.30 9.00
N TYR A 119 -1.15 -2.55 8.67
CA TYR A 119 -2.07 -3.40 7.94
C TYR A 119 -2.65 -4.43 8.92
N GLY A 120 -3.94 -4.29 9.18
CA GLY A 120 -4.73 -5.11 10.10
C GLY A 120 -5.81 -5.90 9.38
N ASP A 121 -6.72 -6.46 10.17
CA ASP A 121 -7.82 -7.30 9.66
C ASP A 121 -8.89 -6.46 8.93
N ASP A 122 -8.99 -5.17 9.26
CA ASP A 122 -9.89 -4.19 8.65
C ASP A 122 -9.24 -3.42 7.48
N GLY A 123 -8.03 -3.82 7.08
CA GLY A 123 -7.24 -3.21 6.01
C GLY A 123 -6.15 -2.28 6.55
N ILE A 124 -6.01 -1.10 5.96
CA ILE A 124 -4.90 -0.18 6.24
C ILE A 124 -5.39 0.90 7.18
N SER A 125 -4.74 0.99 8.34
CA SER A 125 -5.11 1.88 9.43
C SER A 125 -3.92 2.75 9.85
N ARG A 126 -4.23 3.88 10.49
CA ARG A 126 -3.24 4.84 10.99
C ARG A 126 -3.50 5.20 12.45
N VAL A 127 -2.44 5.23 13.24
CA VAL A 127 -2.41 5.84 14.58
C VAL A 127 -1.57 7.09 14.52
N LYS A 128 -2.18 8.25 14.81
CA LYS A 128 -1.46 9.53 14.79
C LYS A 128 -0.57 9.66 16.02
N ARG A 129 0.59 10.28 15.84
CA ARG A 129 1.50 10.58 16.95
C ARG A 129 0.78 11.37 18.05
N GLY A 130 0.97 10.94 19.31
CA GLY A 130 0.35 11.56 20.47
C GLY A 130 -1.12 11.18 20.69
N THR A 131 -1.62 10.20 19.93
CA THR A 131 -2.96 9.63 20.10
C THR A 131 -2.89 8.11 20.15
N VAL A 132 -3.93 7.49 20.71
CA VAL A 132 -4.16 6.04 20.66
C VAL A 132 -5.37 5.71 19.78
N PHE A 133 -5.83 6.64 18.94
CA PHE A 133 -6.98 6.40 18.08
C PHE A 133 -6.53 5.74 16.77
N VAL A 134 -7.18 4.62 16.42
CA VAL A 134 -6.97 3.90 15.17
C VAL A 134 -7.94 4.44 14.14
N GLU A 135 -7.41 5.07 13.09
CA GLU A 135 -8.17 5.59 11.96
C GLU A 135 -8.03 4.65 10.77
N ASN A 136 -9.13 4.00 10.38
CA ASN A 136 -9.14 3.15 9.19
C ASN A 136 -9.13 4.02 7.91
N LEU A 137 -8.13 3.79 7.05
CA LEU A 137 -7.91 4.55 5.82
C LEU A 137 -8.48 3.83 4.58
N SER A 138 -8.44 2.50 4.56
CA SER A 138 -8.89 1.70 3.42
C SER A 138 -10.40 1.51 3.38
N GLY A 139 -11.11 1.57 4.50
CA GLY A 139 -12.49 1.10 4.65
C GLY A 139 -13.49 1.76 3.71
N PHE A 140 -13.23 2.99 3.26
CA PHE A 140 -14.05 3.64 2.25
C PHE A 140 -13.62 3.31 0.81
N HIS A 141 -12.31 3.17 0.56
CA HIS A 141 -11.75 3.03 -0.79
C HIS A 141 -11.59 1.57 -1.24
N LEU A 142 -11.25 0.69 -0.30
CA LEU A 142 -10.95 -0.73 -0.43
C LEU A 142 -11.57 -1.48 0.78
N PRO A 143 -12.91 -1.52 0.90
CA PRO A 143 -13.61 -2.05 2.09
C PRO A 143 -13.36 -3.53 2.36
N LYS A 144 -12.96 -4.30 1.32
CA LYS A 144 -12.76 -5.74 1.38
C LYS A 144 -11.33 -6.16 1.08
N LEU A 145 -10.37 -5.27 1.30
CA LEU A 145 -8.98 -5.48 0.89
C LEU A 145 -8.42 -6.84 1.31
N LEU A 146 -8.63 -7.26 2.56
CA LEU A 146 -8.13 -8.55 3.05
C LEU A 146 -8.81 -9.74 2.37
N GLU A 147 -10.14 -9.68 2.17
CA GLU A 147 -10.91 -10.74 1.49
C GLU A 147 -10.54 -10.83 0.01
N ASP A 148 -10.43 -9.67 -0.67
CA ASP A 148 -10.14 -9.56 -2.09
C ASP A 148 -8.73 -10.06 -2.44
N GLU A 149 -7.77 -9.84 -1.54
CA GLU A 149 -6.39 -10.34 -1.68
C GLU A 149 -6.23 -11.77 -1.15
N ALA A 150 -7.27 -12.34 -0.52
CA ALA A 150 -7.26 -13.66 0.09
C ALA A 150 -6.00 -13.91 0.97
N ALA A 151 -5.55 -12.87 1.67
CA ALA A 151 -4.28 -12.89 2.37
C ALA A 151 -4.38 -13.76 3.63
N ASP A 152 -3.46 -14.71 3.76
CA ASP A 152 -3.36 -15.65 4.90
C ASP A 152 -1.99 -15.50 5.58
N PRO A 153 -1.92 -15.25 6.90
CA PRO A 153 -0.65 -15.09 7.63
C PRO A 153 0.33 -16.27 7.53
N THR A 154 -0.13 -17.46 7.15
CA THR A 154 0.70 -18.66 7.00
C THR A 154 1.37 -18.77 5.64
N THR A 155 0.78 -18.15 4.62
CA THR A 155 1.23 -18.24 3.21
C THR A 155 1.70 -16.90 2.66
N HIS A 156 1.20 -15.79 3.19
CA HIS A 156 1.50 -14.44 2.75
C HIS A 156 2.37 -13.71 3.76
N ARG A 157 3.16 -12.79 3.23
CA ARG A 157 3.87 -11.79 4.03
C ARG A 157 3.44 -10.42 3.56
N ILE A 158 2.98 -9.61 4.51
CA ILE A 158 2.64 -8.21 4.27
C ILE A 158 3.70 -7.33 4.90
N VAL A 159 4.35 -6.51 4.07
CA VAL A 159 5.41 -5.58 4.49
C VAL A 159 5.03 -4.16 4.14
N LEU A 160 5.16 -3.26 5.11
CA LEU A 160 4.97 -1.84 4.92
C LEU A 160 6.32 -1.12 4.94
N GLY A 161 6.53 -0.23 3.97
CA GLY A 161 7.72 0.60 3.87
C GLY A 161 7.37 2.06 3.59
N PHE A 162 7.82 2.98 4.43
CA PHE A 162 7.67 4.41 4.17
C PHE A 162 8.76 4.90 3.21
N ASP A 163 8.35 5.37 2.04
CA ASP A 163 9.22 6.00 1.06
C ASP A 163 9.27 7.52 1.32
N LYS A 164 10.41 8.00 1.83
CA LYS A 164 10.59 9.43 2.12
C LYS A 164 10.65 10.30 0.87
N ARG A 165 11.11 9.77 -0.27
CA ARG A 165 11.28 10.53 -1.51
C ARG A 165 9.94 10.73 -2.21
N ARG A 166 9.17 9.65 -2.35
CA ARG A 166 7.81 9.69 -2.92
C ARG A 166 6.74 10.12 -1.91
N ASN A 167 7.12 10.27 -0.63
CA ASN A 167 6.24 10.68 0.47
C ASN A 167 4.95 9.82 0.54
N GLY A 168 5.14 8.51 0.44
CA GLY A 168 4.05 7.53 0.45
C GLY A 168 4.47 6.23 1.10
N ILE A 169 3.54 5.30 1.20
CA ILE A 169 3.75 4.00 1.84
C ILE A 169 3.61 2.94 0.77
N VAL A 170 4.66 2.14 0.61
CA VAL A 170 4.64 0.92 -0.17
C VAL A 170 4.13 -0.19 0.71
N ILE A 171 3.15 -0.93 0.21
CA ILE A 171 2.49 -2.03 0.89
C ILE A 171 2.65 -3.22 -0.04
N ALA A 172 3.54 -4.14 0.33
CA ALA A 172 3.71 -5.36 -0.45
C ALA A 172 2.96 -6.52 0.18
N ILE A 173 2.13 -7.21 -0.60
CA ILE A 173 1.44 -8.44 -0.21
C ILE A 173 2.03 -9.54 -1.07
N THR A 174 2.96 -10.32 -0.51
CA THR A 174 3.74 -11.30 -1.26
C THR A 174 3.44 -12.72 -0.79
N LEU A 175 3.14 -13.62 -1.72
CA LEU A 175 2.98 -15.04 -1.47
C LEU A 175 4.35 -15.69 -1.26
N LEU A 176 4.56 -16.33 -0.12
CA LEU A 176 5.86 -16.87 0.30
C LEU A 176 6.37 -18.00 -0.61
N ALA A 177 5.45 -18.75 -1.23
CA ALA A 177 5.78 -19.91 -2.04
C ALA A 177 6.51 -19.55 -3.34
N ASP A 178 6.03 -18.51 -4.04
CA ASP A 178 6.49 -18.18 -5.38
C ASP A 178 6.82 -16.71 -5.62
N GLY A 179 6.57 -15.81 -4.67
CA GLY A 179 6.86 -14.37 -4.80
C GLY A 179 5.83 -13.60 -5.63
N SER A 180 4.76 -14.25 -6.07
CA SER A 180 3.60 -13.55 -6.62
C SER A 180 3.11 -12.50 -5.62
N ASN A 181 2.74 -11.34 -6.13
CA ASN A 181 2.47 -10.18 -5.29
C ASN A 181 1.32 -9.33 -5.84
N SER A 182 0.73 -8.57 -4.92
CA SER A 182 -0.35 -7.64 -5.18
C SER A 182 -0.14 -6.45 -4.27
N ASP A 183 0.52 -5.43 -4.81
CA ASP A 183 1.12 -4.38 -4.02
C ASP A 183 0.32 -3.09 -4.14
N TYR A 184 0.52 -2.18 -3.20
CA TYR A 184 -0.19 -0.91 -3.17
C TYR A 184 0.76 0.21 -2.76
N PHE A 185 0.67 1.33 -3.47
CA PHE A 185 1.23 2.60 -3.05
C PHE A 185 0.13 3.48 -2.47
N TYR A 186 0.27 3.84 -1.19
CA TYR A 186 -0.58 4.83 -0.54
C TYR A 186 0.09 6.20 -0.59
N ASP A 187 -0.47 7.11 -1.38
CA ASP A 187 -0.02 8.50 -1.40
C ASP A 187 -0.59 9.24 -0.18
N ILE A 188 0.29 9.69 0.71
CA ILE A 188 -0.11 10.42 1.92
C ILE A 188 -0.71 11.80 1.56
N ALA A 189 -0.25 12.42 0.47
CA ALA A 189 -0.71 13.76 0.09
C ALA A 189 -2.11 13.71 -0.55
N GLY A 190 -2.30 12.86 -1.56
CA GLY A 190 -3.56 12.64 -2.26
C GLY A 190 -4.56 11.76 -1.50
N ARG A 191 -4.10 11.03 -0.47
CA ARG A 191 -4.88 10.02 0.27
C ARG A 191 -5.50 8.95 -0.64
N GLY A 192 -4.80 8.61 -1.72
CA GLY A 192 -5.23 7.64 -2.71
C GLY A 192 -4.45 6.34 -2.57
N PHE A 193 -5.12 5.23 -2.86
CA PHE A 193 -4.49 3.92 -3.05
C PHE A 193 -4.27 3.67 -4.54
N PHE A 194 -3.06 3.32 -4.90
CA PHE A 194 -2.67 2.96 -6.25
C PHE A 194 -2.20 1.51 -6.23
N LYS A 195 -2.87 0.64 -6.98
CA LYS A 195 -2.44 -0.75 -7.10
C LYS A 195 -1.18 -0.83 -7.95
N GLU A 196 -0.20 -1.56 -7.44
CA GLU A 196 1.06 -1.87 -8.10
C GLU A 196 1.21 -3.40 -8.21
N THR A 197 2.09 -3.85 -9.09
CA THR A 197 2.45 -5.26 -9.19
C THR A 197 3.88 -5.31 -9.65
N TYR A 198 4.70 -6.08 -8.96
CA TYR A 198 6.09 -6.28 -9.30
C TYR A 198 6.26 -7.66 -9.93
N PRO A 199 7.30 -7.87 -10.77
CA PRO A 199 7.65 -9.19 -11.25
C PRO A 199 7.78 -10.19 -10.08
N ASN A 200 7.36 -11.44 -10.27
CA ASN A 200 7.25 -12.42 -9.17
C ASN A 200 8.60 -12.68 -8.48
N GLU A 201 9.70 -12.63 -9.24
CA GLU A 201 11.07 -12.75 -8.74
C GLU A 201 11.46 -11.59 -7.81
N CYS A 202 10.84 -10.43 -8.02
CA CYS A 202 11.06 -9.17 -7.31
C CYS A 202 10.12 -8.97 -6.11
N GLY A 203 9.22 -9.92 -5.82
CA GLY A 203 8.29 -9.83 -4.69
C GLY A 203 9.00 -9.49 -3.37
N ALA A 204 8.49 -8.50 -2.64
CA ALA A 204 9.19 -7.88 -1.52
C ALA A 204 8.89 -8.59 -0.18
N TYR A 205 9.94 -9.12 0.45
CA TYR A 205 9.86 -9.85 1.72
C TYR A 205 10.29 -9.02 2.93
N SER A 206 10.88 -7.85 2.68
CA SER A 206 11.29 -6.88 3.70
C SER A 206 11.51 -5.52 3.06
N MET A 207 11.30 -4.46 3.84
CA MET A 207 11.54 -3.09 3.39
C MET A 207 12.22 -2.30 4.50
N LEU A 208 13.18 -1.46 4.11
CA LEU A 208 13.88 -0.57 5.03
C LEU A 208 14.29 0.69 4.28
N TYR A 209 13.97 1.85 4.85
CA TYR A 209 14.51 3.11 4.33
C TYR A 209 15.96 3.29 4.78
N TYR A 210 16.91 3.19 3.84
CA TYR A 210 18.31 3.44 4.11
C TYR A 210 18.59 4.94 4.10
N SER A 211 19.00 5.47 5.25
CA SER A 211 19.40 6.88 5.38
C SER A 211 20.91 6.97 5.16
N ALA A 212 21.33 7.69 4.12
CA ALA A 212 22.73 7.89 3.77
C ALA A 212 23.13 9.37 3.98
N ASN A 213 24.42 9.62 4.20
CA ASN A 213 24.97 10.98 4.25
C ASN A 213 24.86 11.70 2.90
N ASP A 214 24.99 10.93 1.82
CA ASP A 214 24.73 11.38 0.47
C ASP A 214 23.30 10.99 0.11
N GLU A 215 22.44 11.99 -0.09
CA GLU A 215 21.02 11.80 -0.38
C GLU A 215 20.78 10.96 -1.64
N SER A 216 21.72 10.96 -2.59
CA SER A 216 21.62 10.12 -3.80
C SER A 216 21.64 8.62 -3.49
N ASN A 217 22.27 8.23 -2.38
CA ASN A 217 22.34 6.86 -1.89
C ASN A 217 21.25 6.52 -0.87
N ALA A 218 20.43 7.49 -0.45
CA ALA A 218 19.34 7.28 0.50
C ALA A 218 18.07 6.86 -0.21
N ASP A 219 17.55 5.66 0.06
CA ASP A 219 16.37 5.14 -0.63
C ASP A 219 15.58 4.11 0.18
N LEU A 220 14.35 3.83 -0.23
CA LEU A 220 13.62 2.67 0.26
C LEU A 220 14.21 1.41 -0.40
N LEU A 221 14.83 0.57 0.41
CA LEU A 221 15.38 -0.72 -0.03
C LEU A 221 14.36 -1.82 0.14
N LEU A 222 14.22 -2.65 -0.88
CA LEU A 222 13.35 -3.82 -0.93
C LEU A 222 14.21 -5.07 -0.95
N GLY A 223 14.01 -5.95 0.03
CA GLY A 223 14.60 -7.28 0.03
C GLY A 223 13.69 -8.25 -0.72
N CYS A 224 14.12 -8.66 -1.91
CA CYS A 224 13.33 -9.46 -2.83
C CYS A 224 13.54 -10.97 -2.63
N LYS A 225 12.59 -11.77 -3.14
CA LYS A 225 12.64 -13.25 -3.09
C LYS A 225 13.91 -13.85 -3.68
N ASP A 226 14.37 -13.30 -4.79
CA ASP A 226 15.55 -13.76 -5.53
C ASP A 226 16.89 -13.46 -4.83
N GLY A 227 16.87 -12.79 -3.68
CA GLY A 227 18.05 -12.48 -2.87
C GLY A 227 18.73 -11.17 -3.25
N TYR A 228 18.21 -10.42 -4.22
CA TYR A 228 18.71 -9.08 -4.52
C TYR A 228 18.04 -8.02 -3.63
N LEU A 229 18.78 -6.94 -3.42
CA LEU A 229 18.26 -5.69 -2.85
C LEU A 229 17.93 -4.75 -4.00
N ARG A 230 16.68 -4.26 -4.05
CA ARG A 230 16.20 -3.33 -5.06
C ARG A 230 15.77 -2.01 -4.45
N LYS A 231 15.64 -1.00 -5.29
CA LYS A 231 15.08 0.33 -4.99
C LYS A 231 14.21 0.78 -6.15
N PHE A 232 13.37 1.76 -5.92
CA PHE A 232 12.66 2.44 -7.01
C PHE A 232 13.59 3.45 -7.67
N ASP A 233 13.57 3.51 -8.99
CA ASP A 233 14.31 4.51 -9.77
C ASP A 233 13.32 5.27 -10.66
N ASP A 234 13.05 6.53 -10.30
CA ASP A 234 12.12 7.40 -11.02
C ASP A 234 12.58 7.73 -12.46
N THR A 235 13.83 7.41 -12.80
CA THR A 235 14.39 7.62 -14.15
C THR A 235 14.34 6.36 -15.01
N ALA A 236 14.16 5.18 -14.41
CA ALA A 236 13.94 3.93 -15.14
C ALA A 236 12.54 3.90 -15.73
N LYS A 237 12.40 3.24 -16.89
CA LYS A 237 11.12 3.13 -17.63
C LYS A 237 10.67 1.67 -17.78
N ASP A 238 11.34 0.77 -17.08
CA ASP A 238 11.21 -0.67 -17.11
C ASP A 238 11.69 -1.25 -15.77
N ASP A 239 11.22 -2.45 -15.46
CA ASP A 239 11.59 -3.18 -14.24
C ASP A 239 12.76 -4.13 -14.53
N ASP A 240 13.80 -4.05 -13.71
CA ASP A 240 14.94 -4.99 -13.76
C ASP A 240 14.63 -6.26 -12.97
N ILE A 241 14.48 -7.38 -13.68
CA ILE A 241 14.25 -8.71 -13.09
C ILE A 241 15.54 -9.51 -12.84
N GLY A 242 16.70 -8.84 -12.82
CA GLY A 242 18.03 -9.41 -12.52
C GLY A 242 18.77 -10.02 -13.70
N GLY A 243 18.14 -10.08 -14.88
CA GLY A 243 18.74 -10.62 -16.11
C GLY A 243 18.17 -10.08 -17.42
N SER A 244 17.07 -9.34 -17.35
CA SER A 244 16.46 -8.62 -18.47
C SER A 244 15.55 -7.53 -17.93
N ASP A 245 15.11 -6.64 -18.82
CA ASP A 245 14.15 -5.59 -18.50
C ASP A 245 12.73 -6.06 -18.85
N GLN A 246 11.77 -5.76 -17.97
CA GLN A 246 10.34 -6.02 -18.17
C GLN A 246 9.57 -4.71 -18.33
N ALA A 247 8.65 -4.65 -19.31
CA ALA A 247 7.80 -3.48 -19.50
C ALA A 247 6.87 -3.28 -18.30
N ILE A 248 6.73 -2.03 -17.86
CA ILE A 248 5.75 -1.63 -16.86
C ILE A 248 4.41 -1.41 -17.57
N SER A 249 3.37 -2.11 -17.13
CA SER A 249 2.00 -1.91 -17.63
C SER A 249 1.31 -0.82 -16.82
N SER A 250 1.40 0.42 -17.29
CA SER A 250 0.78 1.57 -16.64
C SER A 250 -0.55 1.90 -17.30
N TYR A 251 -1.61 2.00 -16.50
CA TYR A 251 -2.93 2.40 -16.98
C TYR A 251 -3.73 3.14 -15.91
N VAL A 252 -4.68 3.95 -16.36
CA VAL A 252 -5.68 4.60 -15.51
C VAL A 252 -7.05 4.54 -16.17
N LEU A 253 -8.04 4.09 -15.41
CA LEU A 253 -9.44 4.27 -15.77
C LEU A 253 -9.89 5.63 -15.22
N MET A 254 -10.28 6.52 -16.12
CA MET A 254 -10.90 7.79 -15.73
C MET A 254 -12.29 7.56 -15.15
N PRO A 255 -12.80 8.47 -14.29
CA PRO A 255 -14.15 8.36 -13.76
C PRO A 255 -15.16 8.06 -14.86
N ILE A 256 -15.97 7.01 -14.65
CA ILE A 256 -17.00 6.62 -15.59
C ILE A 256 -18.06 7.72 -15.66
N LYS A 257 -18.57 7.96 -16.86
CA LYS A 257 -19.51 9.05 -17.11
C LYS A 257 -20.85 8.49 -17.60
N ASP A 258 -21.93 8.92 -16.96
CA ASP A 258 -23.27 8.79 -17.52
C ASP A 258 -23.39 9.75 -18.72
N LEU A 259 -23.78 9.20 -19.86
CA LEU A 259 -23.92 9.94 -21.10
C LEU A 259 -25.27 10.64 -21.24
N ASP A 260 -26.26 10.28 -20.40
CA ASP A 260 -27.57 10.89 -20.30
C ASP A 260 -28.02 10.95 -18.84
N GLU A 261 -27.60 11.99 -18.11
CA GLU A 261 -27.89 12.15 -16.68
C GLU A 261 -29.39 12.47 -16.39
N GLU A 262 -30.19 12.78 -17.42
CA GLU A 262 -31.58 13.21 -17.27
C GLU A 262 -32.60 12.08 -17.46
N ASP A 263 -32.31 11.08 -18.30
CA ASP A 263 -33.21 9.93 -18.57
C ASP A 263 -32.50 8.60 -18.26
N ASP A 264 -33.06 7.81 -17.33
CA ASP A 264 -32.55 6.48 -16.98
C ASP A 264 -32.60 5.50 -18.16
N ASP A 265 -33.59 5.64 -19.04
CA ASP A 265 -33.71 4.87 -20.29
C ASP A 265 -32.97 5.56 -21.47
N GLY A 266 -32.35 6.71 -21.20
CA GLY A 266 -31.61 7.52 -22.16
C GLY A 266 -30.24 6.95 -22.53
N GLN A 267 -29.73 7.30 -23.70
CA GLN A 267 -28.36 7.04 -24.11
C GLN A 267 -27.77 8.30 -24.69
N GLY A 268 -26.49 8.50 -24.44
CA GLY A 268 -25.70 9.47 -25.18
C GLY A 268 -24.77 8.82 -26.18
N ARG A 269 -24.06 9.69 -26.89
CA ARG A 269 -22.99 9.34 -27.80
C ARG A 269 -21.78 10.21 -27.52
N LEU A 270 -20.61 9.58 -27.55
CA LEU A 270 -19.35 10.27 -27.73
C LEU A 270 -19.39 11.04 -29.05
N ASN A 271 -19.12 12.34 -28.98
CA ASN A 271 -18.98 13.20 -30.14
C ASN A 271 -17.50 13.41 -30.46
N THR A 272 -16.71 13.81 -29.45
CA THR A 272 -15.27 14.00 -29.61
C THR A 272 -14.50 13.75 -28.31
N ALA A 273 -13.31 13.18 -28.41
CA ALA A 273 -12.33 13.16 -27.31
C ALA A 273 -11.04 13.89 -27.72
N THR A 274 -10.44 14.63 -26.80
CA THR A 274 -9.15 15.31 -26.99
C THR A 274 -8.26 14.97 -25.79
N VAL A 275 -7.04 14.50 -26.08
CA VAL A 275 -6.01 14.18 -25.09
C VAL A 275 -4.92 15.24 -25.21
N GLU A 276 -4.32 15.61 -24.09
CA GLU A 276 -3.15 16.46 -24.00
C GLU A 276 -2.11 15.73 -23.14
N LEU A 277 -1.07 15.22 -23.79
CA LEU A 277 0.02 14.53 -23.11
C LEU A 277 0.99 15.56 -22.55
N SER A 278 1.45 15.34 -21.33
CA SER A 278 2.46 16.20 -20.70
C SER A 278 3.84 15.93 -21.31
N GLY A 279 4.75 16.88 -21.14
CA GLY A 279 6.15 16.75 -21.54
C GLY A 279 6.72 18.11 -21.92
N GLY A 280 8.03 18.19 -22.12
CA GLY A 280 8.69 19.42 -22.49
C GLY A 280 8.12 19.97 -23.80
N ALA A 281 7.89 21.29 -23.84
CA ALA A 281 7.95 21.97 -25.13
C ALA A 281 9.36 21.79 -25.70
N SER A 282 9.55 21.92 -27.02
CA SER A 282 10.89 21.94 -27.60
C SER A 282 11.77 22.98 -26.87
N GLY A 283 12.80 22.51 -26.14
CA GLY A 283 13.66 23.34 -25.29
C GLY A 283 13.30 23.42 -23.78
N GLY A 284 12.28 22.67 -23.32
CA GLY A 284 11.93 22.54 -21.91
C GLY A 284 12.69 21.43 -21.17
N ALA A 285 12.76 21.53 -19.84
CA ALA A 285 13.51 20.59 -18.99
C ALA A 285 12.69 19.38 -18.49
N HIS A 286 11.40 19.29 -18.84
CA HIS A 286 10.55 18.17 -18.44
C HIS A 286 10.73 16.99 -19.40
N ALA A 287 10.92 15.79 -18.85
CA ALA A 287 11.01 14.57 -19.64
C ALA A 287 9.75 14.39 -20.52
N ASP A 288 9.96 14.01 -21.77
CA ASP A 288 8.88 13.87 -22.75
C ASP A 288 8.11 12.57 -22.53
N SER A 289 6.78 12.65 -22.60
CA SER A 289 5.92 11.46 -22.71
C SER A 289 6.18 10.78 -24.06
N ASP A 290 6.45 9.48 -24.04
CA ASP A 290 6.73 8.70 -25.26
C ASP A 290 5.44 8.53 -26.09
N GLY A 291 4.41 7.98 -25.46
CA GLY A 291 3.09 7.81 -26.05
C GLY A 291 2.10 7.19 -25.07
N ALA A 292 0.81 7.34 -25.36
CA ALA A 292 -0.26 6.71 -24.59
C ALA A 292 -1.38 6.25 -25.51
N THR A 293 -1.99 5.13 -25.18
CA THR A 293 -3.15 4.59 -25.87
C THR A 293 -4.42 4.94 -25.09
N LEU A 294 -5.36 5.57 -25.79
CA LEU A 294 -6.72 5.82 -25.30
C LEU A 294 -7.64 4.72 -25.79
N ASP A 295 -8.19 3.97 -24.84
CA ASP A 295 -9.25 3.00 -25.05
C ASP A 295 -10.57 3.55 -24.52
N ILE A 296 -11.64 3.42 -25.30
CA ILE A 296 -12.98 3.86 -24.93
C ILE A 296 -13.90 2.65 -24.90
N HIS A 297 -14.50 2.45 -23.72
CA HIS A 297 -15.51 1.44 -23.45
C HIS A 297 -16.87 2.12 -23.28
N VAL A 298 -17.92 1.46 -23.72
CA VAL A 298 -19.31 1.88 -23.47
C VAL A 298 -20.14 0.67 -23.09
N ALA A 299 -21.09 0.86 -22.17
CA ALA A 299 -22.01 -0.18 -21.77
C ALA A 299 -23.38 0.40 -21.39
N ASP A 300 -24.35 -0.49 -21.19
CA ASP A 300 -25.70 -0.12 -20.76
C ASP A 300 -25.84 -0.02 -19.24
N SER A 301 -24.91 -0.59 -18.47
CA SER A 301 -24.82 -0.41 -17.01
C SER A 301 -23.40 -0.06 -16.58
N ALA A 302 -23.29 0.65 -15.45
CA ALA A 302 -21.99 1.04 -14.88
C ALA A 302 -21.15 -0.17 -14.49
N GLU A 303 -21.78 -1.18 -13.86
CA GLU A 303 -21.12 -2.43 -13.44
C GLU A 303 -20.50 -3.18 -14.62
N LYS A 304 -21.29 -3.43 -15.68
CA LYS A 304 -20.78 -4.09 -16.90
C LYS A 304 -19.61 -3.34 -17.52
N LEU A 305 -19.64 -2.01 -17.49
CA LEU A 305 -18.54 -1.21 -18.03
C LEU A 305 -17.25 -1.42 -17.23
N VAL A 306 -17.36 -1.38 -15.90
CA VAL A 306 -16.21 -1.58 -15.00
C VAL A 306 -15.67 -3.01 -15.10
N GLU A 307 -16.55 -4.01 -15.14
CA GLU A 307 -16.18 -5.42 -15.38
C GLU A 307 -15.47 -5.59 -16.71
N SER A 308 -16.02 -5.07 -17.81
CA SER A 308 -15.36 -5.13 -19.12
C SER A 308 -13.97 -4.50 -19.14
N VAL A 309 -13.77 -3.40 -18.41
CA VAL A 309 -12.43 -2.79 -18.28
C VAL A 309 -11.50 -3.68 -17.46
N LYS A 310 -11.99 -4.24 -16.35
CA LYS A 310 -11.23 -5.10 -15.44
C LYS A 310 -10.80 -6.41 -16.12
N ASP A 311 -11.69 -7.01 -16.90
CA ASP A 311 -11.46 -8.29 -17.59
C ASP A 311 -10.66 -8.12 -18.89
N GLY A 312 -10.35 -6.87 -19.28
CA GLY A 312 -9.56 -6.58 -20.47
C GLY A 312 -10.33 -6.81 -21.78
N ASP A 313 -11.66 -6.62 -21.76
CA ASP A 313 -12.50 -6.74 -22.95
C ASP A 313 -12.03 -5.82 -24.08
N THR A 314 -12.36 -6.20 -25.32
CA THR A 314 -11.99 -5.40 -26.49
C THR A 314 -12.68 -4.02 -26.42
N PRO A 315 -11.92 -2.91 -26.39
CA PRO A 315 -12.49 -1.57 -26.39
C PRO A 315 -13.23 -1.28 -27.71
N LEU A 316 -14.30 -0.49 -27.63
CA LEU A 316 -15.03 -0.07 -28.82
C LEU A 316 -14.19 0.84 -29.72
N ILE A 317 -13.35 1.68 -29.11
CA ILE A 317 -12.42 2.56 -29.82
C ILE A 317 -11.06 2.53 -29.12
N THR A 318 -10.03 2.15 -29.87
CA THR A 318 -8.62 2.33 -29.49
C THR A 318 -7.98 3.41 -30.34
N ARG A 319 -7.14 4.24 -29.72
CA ARG A 319 -6.26 5.18 -30.42
C ARG A 319 -4.98 5.46 -29.64
N THR A 320 -3.85 5.20 -30.28
CA THR A 320 -2.53 5.60 -29.78
C THR A 320 -2.21 7.04 -30.16
N TYR A 321 -1.67 7.79 -29.19
CA TYR A 321 -1.14 9.13 -29.35
C TYR A 321 0.36 9.10 -29.06
N THR A 322 1.13 9.87 -29.82
CA THR A 322 2.59 10.00 -29.67
C THR A 322 2.97 11.47 -29.56
N GLY A 323 4.07 11.74 -28.85
CA GLY A 323 4.58 13.10 -28.62
C GLY A 323 3.77 13.91 -27.59
N THR A 324 4.22 15.13 -27.33
CA THR A 324 3.72 15.98 -26.24
C THR A 324 2.65 16.98 -26.71
N GLY A 325 1.93 17.55 -25.75
CA GLY A 325 0.94 18.58 -25.97
C GLY A 325 -0.40 18.08 -26.52
N ARG A 326 -1.17 19.01 -27.08
CA ARG A 326 -2.56 18.76 -27.49
C ARG A 326 -2.62 17.86 -28.73
N GLN A 327 -3.19 16.68 -28.54
CA GLN A 327 -3.26 15.66 -29.57
C GLN A 327 -4.42 15.88 -30.56
N LYS A 328 -4.30 15.26 -31.74
CA LYS A 328 -5.35 15.30 -32.78
C LYS A 328 -6.66 14.75 -32.22
N ARG A 329 -7.69 15.59 -32.18
CA ARG A 329 -9.04 15.23 -31.69
C ARG A 329 -9.58 13.94 -32.33
N LEU A 330 -10.07 13.02 -31.51
CA LEU A 330 -10.82 11.83 -31.92
C LEU A 330 -12.27 12.24 -32.21
N ARG A 331 -12.80 11.85 -33.38
CA ARG A 331 -14.18 12.15 -33.82
C ARG A 331 -15.01 10.88 -34.10
N LYS A 332 -14.63 9.75 -33.51
CA LYS A 332 -15.39 8.50 -33.63
C LYS A 332 -16.61 8.55 -32.72
N LYS A 333 -17.71 7.96 -33.19
CA LYS A 333 -18.97 7.86 -32.44
C LYS A 333 -18.97 6.55 -31.66
N ALA A 334 -19.29 6.64 -30.37
CA ALA A 334 -19.58 5.51 -29.50
C ALA A 334 -20.90 5.82 -28.79
N ARG A 335 -21.86 4.89 -28.78
CA ARG A 335 -23.19 5.11 -28.20
C ARG A 335 -23.40 4.12 -27.06
N GLY A 336 -23.95 4.59 -25.95
CA GLY A 336 -24.24 3.79 -24.75
C GLY A 336 -24.83 4.67 -23.65
N LYS A 337 -25.14 4.06 -22.50
CA LYS A 337 -25.52 4.81 -21.28
C LYS A 337 -24.27 5.28 -20.55
N TRP A 338 -23.31 4.38 -20.34
CA TRP A 338 -22.07 4.66 -19.62
C TRP A 338 -20.88 4.71 -20.56
N LEU A 339 -19.92 5.59 -20.26
CA LEU A 339 -18.65 5.71 -20.97
C LEU A 339 -17.46 5.62 -19.99
N GLY A 340 -16.50 4.78 -20.34
CA GLY A 340 -15.21 4.66 -19.69
C GLY A 340 -14.09 5.04 -20.65
N ALA A 341 -13.09 5.74 -20.14
CA ALA A 341 -11.87 6.06 -20.87
C ALA A 341 -10.67 5.53 -20.10
N VAL A 342 -9.95 4.59 -20.72
CA VAL A 342 -8.70 4.03 -20.18
C VAL A 342 -7.54 4.64 -20.95
N LEU A 343 -6.60 5.25 -20.24
CA LEU A 343 -5.32 5.65 -20.81
C LEU A 343 -4.24 4.69 -20.33
N LYS A 344 -3.44 4.16 -21.24
CA LYS A 344 -2.45 3.13 -20.92
C LYS A 344 -1.18 3.19 -21.77
N ASN A 345 -0.09 2.69 -21.23
CA ASN A 345 1.13 2.32 -21.95
C ASN A 345 1.73 1.06 -21.30
N SER A 346 2.11 0.09 -22.12
CA SER A 346 2.72 -1.19 -21.70
C SER A 346 3.94 -1.53 -22.57
N THR A 347 4.56 -0.51 -23.16
CA THR A 347 5.73 -0.68 -24.04
C THR A 347 7.01 -0.57 -23.20
N VAL A 348 7.98 -1.44 -23.47
CA VAL A 348 9.31 -1.42 -22.82
C VAL A 348 9.97 -0.05 -22.98
N SER A 349 10.63 0.41 -21.92
CA SER A 349 11.37 1.68 -21.86
C SER A 349 10.53 2.92 -22.24
N GLN A 350 9.22 2.89 -22.00
CA GLN A 350 8.34 4.02 -22.25
C GLN A 350 7.62 4.51 -20.99
N SER A 351 7.43 5.82 -20.93
CA SER A 351 6.70 6.52 -19.88
C SER A 351 5.65 7.43 -20.50
N TRP A 352 4.61 7.74 -19.74
CA TRP A 352 3.58 8.67 -20.20
C TRP A 352 3.05 9.55 -19.07
N SER A 353 2.58 10.73 -19.45
CA SER A 353 1.95 11.67 -18.53
C SER A 353 0.82 12.40 -19.23
N LEU A 354 -0.21 12.75 -18.45
CA LEU A 354 -1.42 13.39 -18.95
C LEU A 354 -1.62 14.75 -18.29
N SER A 355 -1.71 15.80 -19.12
CA SER A 355 -2.11 17.13 -18.67
C SER A 355 -3.64 17.26 -18.64
N LYS A 356 -4.32 16.74 -19.68
CA LYS A 356 -5.77 16.93 -19.83
C LYS A 356 -6.42 15.86 -20.70
N LEU A 357 -7.57 15.37 -20.25
CA LEU A 357 -8.52 14.65 -21.08
C LEU A 357 -9.81 15.47 -21.19
N SER A 358 -10.33 15.64 -22.41
CA SER A 358 -11.58 16.36 -22.66
C SER A 358 -12.52 15.52 -23.53
N ILE A 359 -13.65 15.13 -22.95
CA ILE A 359 -14.67 14.31 -23.59
C ILE A 359 -15.92 15.16 -23.83
N ASN A 360 -16.38 15.21 -25.07
CA ASN A 360 -17.62 15.88 -25.46
C ASN A 360 -18.65 14.83 -25.90
N THR A 361 -19.81 14.86 -25.26
CA THR A 361 -20.91 13.90 -25.44
C THR A 361 -22.15 14.64 -25.94
N LYS A 362 -23.07 13.91 -26.56
CA LYS A 362 -24.39 14.42 -26.99
C LYS A 362 -25.43 13.35 -26.70
N LEU A 363 -26.67 13.75 -26.40
CA LEU A 363 -27.79 12.82 -26.30
C LEU A 363 -28.03 12.08 -27.63
N ALA A 364 -28.48 10.83 -27.54
CA ALA A 364 -28.53 9.91 -28.68
C ALA A 364 -29.75 8.97 -28.69
N GLY A 365 -30.87 9.32 -28.03
CA GLY A 365 -32.08 8.50 -28.01
C GLY A 365 -32.07 7.50 -26.84
N ARG A 366 -32.85 6.42 -26.90
CA ARG A 366 -33.02 5.48 -25.78
C ARG A 366 -32.20 4.19 -25.89
N ILE A 367 -31.98 3.53 -24.75
CA ILE A 367 -31.39 2.19 -24.64
C ILE A 367 -32.31 1.20 -25.37
N LYS A 368 -31.72 0.33 -26.19
CA LYS A 368 -32.46 -0.83 -26.73
C LYS A 368 -32.48 -1.89 -25.63
N ARG A 369 -33.68 -2.17 -25.09
CA ARG A 369 -33.90 -3.29 -24.17
C ARG A 369 -33.62 -4.63 -24.83
#